data_AF-A0A453EA46-F1
#
_entry.id   AF-A0A453EA46-F1
#
_cell.length_a   1.000
_cell.length_b   1.000
_cell.length_c   1.000
_cell.angle_alpha   90.00
_cell.angle_beta   90.00
_cell.angle_gamma   90.00
#
_symmetry.space_group_name_H-M   'P 1'
#
loop_
_entity.id
_entity.type
_entity.pdbx_description
1 polymer ?
#
loop_
_entity_poly.entity_id
_entity_poly.type
_entity_poly.pdbx_seq_one_letter_code
_entity_poly.pdbx_strand_id
1 'polypeptide(L)' 'QSLELWDMVENRSMTVAAHDGLISALASSSSGLVASVSHDKHVKLWK' A
#
# COMPACT_ATOMS: atom_id res chain seq x y z
N GLN A 1 -8.65 3.97 -5.24
CA GLN A 1 -7.55 4.46 -4.39
C GLN A 1 -6.34 3.57 -4.57
N SER A 2 -5.17 4.17 -4.69
CA SER A 2 -3.94 3.47 -5.07
C SER A 2 -2.87 3.60 -4.00
N LEU A 3 -1.93 2.66 -4.03
CA LEU A 3 -0.68 2.74 -3.30
C LEU A 3 0.45 3.04 -4.26
N GLU A 4 1.46 3.73 -3.78
CA GLU A 4 2.67 4.01 -4.54
C GLU A 4 3.86 3.42 -3.80
N LEU A 5 4.62 2.57 -4.50
CA LEU A 5 5.88 2.00 -4.01
C LEU A 5 7.03 2.78 -4.64
N TRP A 6 7.99 3.18 -3.82
CA TRP A 6 9.10 4.04 -4.21
C TRP A 6 10.42 3.29 -4.04
N ASP A 7 11.21 3.26 -5.11
CA ASP A 7 12.63 2.94 -5.05
C ASP A 7 13.43 4.23 -5.03
N MET A 8 13.98 4.56 -3.87
CA MET A 8 14.74 5.79 -3.66
C MET A 8 16.17 5.72 -4.25
N VAL A 9 16.69 4.52 -4.49
CA VAL A 9 18.03 4.32 -5.08
C VAL A 9 17.96 4.54 -6.59
N GLU A 10 16.95 3.96 -7.24
CA GLU A 10 16.72 4.11 -8.68
C GLU A 10 15.89 5.37 -9.03
N ASN A 11 15.37 6.07 -8.02
CA ASN A 11 14.45 7.20 -8.15
C ASN A 11 13.26 6.87 -9.08
N ARG A 12 12.63 5.71 -8.82
CA ARG A 12 11.47 5.21 -9.56
C ARG A 12 10.33 4.94 -8.61
N SER A 13 9.11 5.00 -9.13
CA SER A 13 7.93 4.57 -8.39
C SER A 13 7.01 3.71 -9.26
N MET A 14 6.20 2.91 -8.59
CA MET A 14 5.13 2.14 -9.22
C MET A 14 3.83 2.36 -8.47
N THR A 15 2.74 2.55 -9.22
CA THR A 15 1.40 2.71 -8.66
C THR A 15 0.61 1.42 -8.80
N VAL A 16 -0.07 1.02 -7.72
CA VAL A 16 -0.91 -0.18 -7.69
C VAL A 16 -2.32 0.21 -7.26
N ALA A 17 -3.32 -0.23 -8.04
CA ALA A 17 -4.73 -0.10 -7.65
C ALA A 17 -4.98 -0.98 -6.41
N ALA A 18 -5.24 -0.34 -5.27
CA ALA A 18 -5.27 -1.02 -4.00
C ALA A 18 -6.68 -1.22 -3.47
N HIS A 19 -7.50 -0.16 -3.41
CA HIS A 19 -8.81 -0.20 -2.76
C HIS A 19 -9.85 0.61 -3.54
N ASP A 20 -11.11 0.23 -3.41
CA ASP A 20 -12.24 0.95 -4.04
C ASP A 20 -12.73 2.13 -3.18
N GLY A 21 -12.25 2.20 -1.93
CA GLY A 21 -12.54 3.26 -0.97
C GLY A 21 -11.29 3.96 -0.46
N LEU A 22 -11.49 5.03 0.32
CA LEU A 22 -10.42 5.80 0.95
C LEU A 22 -9.53 4.91 1.82
N ILE A 23 -8.23 4.92 1.54
CA ILE A 23 -7.23 4.23 2.35
C ILE A 23 -7.00 5.09 3.59
N SER A 24 -7.36 4.57 4.76
CA SER A 24 -7.38 5.33 6.01
C SER A 24 -6.10 5.14 6.83
N ALA A 25 -5.38 4.03 6.64
CA ALA A 25 -4.10 3.78 7.28
C ALA A 25 -3.25 2.74 6.52
N LEU A 26 -1.94 2.78 6.80
CA LEU A 26 -0.93 1.86 6.31
C LEU A 26 -0.01 1.44 7.47
N ALA A 27 0.45 0.19 7.46
CA ALA A 27 1.44 -0.32 8.39
C ALA A 27 2.43 -1.24 7.67
N SER A 28 3.69 -1.21 8.09
CA SER A 28 4.73 -2.11 7.60
C SER A 28 5.34 -2.91 8.73
N SER A 29 5.91 -4.06 8.40
CA SER A 29 6.62 -4.93 9.33
C SER A 29 8.08 -5.11 8.92
N SER A 30 8.93 -5.52 9.85
CA SER A 30 10.34 -5.79 9.59
C SER A 30 10.59 -6.94 8.62
N SER A 31 9.58 -7.77 8.34
CA SER A 31 9.65 -8.84 7.35
C SER A 31 9.37 -8.38 5.92
N GLY A 32 9.07 -7.10 5.72
CA GLY A 32 8.73 -6.51 4.41
C GLY A 32 7.26 -6.64 4.03
N LEU A 33 6.40 -7.18 4.90
CA LEU A 33 4.95 -7.19 4.68
C LEU A 33 4.37 -5.80 4.95
N VAL A 34 3.48 -5.34 4.07
CA VAL A 34 2.70 -4.11 4.23
C VAL A 34 1.22 -4.45 4.35
N ALA A 35 0.52 -3.77 5.25
CA ALA A 35 -0.93 -3.85 5.40
C ALA A 35 -1.56 -2.49 5.08
N SER A 36 -2.65 -2.51 4.30
CA SER A 36 -3.48 -1.35 4.02
C SER A 36 -4.92 -1.60 4.45
N VAL A 37 -5.55 -0.58 5.03
CA VAL A 37 -6.96 -0.61 5.45
C VAL A 37 -7.74 0.50 4.76
N SER A 38 -8.99 0.21 4.39
CA SER A 38 -9.82 1.14 3.63
C SER A 38 -11.28 1.12 4.07
N HIS A 39 -11.97 2.22 3.76
CA HIS A 39 -13.42 2.33 3.90
C HIS A 39 -14.20 1.39 2.97
N ASP A 40 -13.54 0.70 2.03
CA ASP A 40 -14.14 -0.41 1.27
C ASP A 40 -14.37 -1.68 2.11
N LYS A 41 -14.14 -1.61 3.42
CA LYS A 41 -14.34 -2.66 4.42
C LYS A 41 -13.36 -3.82 4.31
N HIS A 42 -12.23 -3.64 3.61
CA HIS A 42 -11.20 -4.65 3.48
C HIS A 42 -9.86 -4.21 4.08
N VAL A 43 -9.10 -5.22 4.49
CA VAL A 43 -7.66 -5.13 4.75
C VAL A 43 -6.94 -5.89 3.64
N LYS A 44 -5.92 -5.30 3.03
CA LYS A 44 -5.08 -5.96 2.03
C LYS A 44 -3.64 -6.05 2.52
N LEU A 45 -3.00 -7.18 2.23
CA LEU A 45 -1.61 -7.46 2.55
C LEU A 45 -0.78 -7.52 1.26
N TRP A 46 0.41 -6.93 1.31
CA TRP A 46 1.29 -6.75 0.15
C TRP A 46 2.70 -7.23 0.47
N LYS A 47 3.36 -7.82 -0.53
CA LYS A 47 4.74 -8.30 -0.47
C LYS A 47 5.47 -7.93 -1.75
#